data_AF-A0A822GDB4-F1
#
_entry.id   AF-A0A822GDB4-F1
#
_cell.length_a   1.000
_cell.length_b   1.000
_cell.length_c   1.000
_cell.angle_alpha   90.00
_cell.angle_beta   90.00
_cell.angle_gamma   90.00
#
_symmetry.space_group_name_H-M   'P 1'
#
loop_
_entity.id
_entity.type
_entity.pdbx_description
1 polymer ?
#
loop_
_entity_poly.entity_id
_entity_poly.type
_entity_poly.pdbx_seq_one_letter_code
_entity_poly.pdbx_strand_id
1 'polypeptide(L)'
;IKSGVCEQLASCDFETGLCGFQNLKTDFDWKRTSYNVELFSAPQFDHTTNSRGGFYLWMDRGQTTKGRKARIESELMLVDIRCISFWYYMNNTVDAQLNVYIRDPRSDTYSLIWSNDQIHGSFWVLKEITVRPIC
;
A
#
# COMPACT_ATOMS: atom_id res chain seq x y z
N ILE A 1 10.51 30.74 -15.67
CA ILE A 1 9.32 30.30 -14.90
C ILE A 1 9.30 28.78 -15.00
N LYS A 2 9.81 28.06 -14.00
CA LYS A 2 9.80 26.59 -14.00
C LYS A 2 8.43 26.13 -13.53
N SER A 3 7.75 25.39 -14.39
CA SER A 3 6.41 24.86 -14.20
C SER A 3 6.34 23.99 -12.94
N GLY A 4 5.19 24.10 -12.26
CA GLY A 4 4.91 23.56 -10.94
C GLY A 4 5.31 22.09 -10.77
N VAL A 5 6.24 21.88 -9.85
CA VAL A 5 6.39 20.63 -9.14
C VAL A 5 5.27 20.64 -8.11
N CYS A 6 4.21 19.85 -8.31
CA CYS A 6 3.48 19.35 -7.16
C CYS A 6 4.56 18.56 -6.41
N GLU A 7 5.14 19.15 -5.36
CA GLU A 7 6.15 18.48 -4.56
C GLU A 7 5.63 17.08 -4.26
N GLN A 8 6.52 16.13 -4.43
CA GLN A 8 6.30 14.70 -4.29
C GLN A 8 6.03 14.38 -2.81
N LEU A 9 4.93 14.92 -2.30
CA LEU A 9 4.48 14.82 -0.92
C LEU A 9 4.18 13.34 -0.69
N ALA A 10 5.11 12.69 0.01
CA ALA A 10 5.04 11.29 0.43
C ALA A 10 4.91 10.25 -0.70
N SER A 11 5.75 10.34 -1.74
CA SER A 11 5.98 9.21 -2.64
C SER A 11 6.90 8.19 -1.97
N CYS A 12 6.53 6.91 -2.03
CA CYS A 12 7.36 5.82 -1.52
C CYS A 12 7.38 4.67 -2.52
N ASP A 13 8.55 4.37 -3.05
CA ASP A 13 8.81 3.21 -3.91
C ASP A 13 9.33 2.00 -3.11
N PHE A 14 9.60 2.18 -1.82
CA PHE A 14 10.17 1.20 -0.92
C PHE A 14 11.61 0.77 -1.22
N GLU A 15 12.36 1.45 -2.11
CA GLU A 15 13.70 1.02 -2.48
C GLU A 15 14.72 1.22 -1.34
N THR A 16 14.56 2.26 -0.52
CA THR A 16 15.47 2.58 0.59
C THR A 16 14.85 2.43 1.98
N GLY A 17 13.62 1.90 2.08
CA GLY A 17 12.93 1.73 3.36
C GLY A 17 11.43 1.95 3.25
N LEU A 18 10.80 2.43 4.33
CA LEU A 18 9.36 2.68 4.37
C LEU A 18 8.97 4.15 4.12
N CYS A 19 9.93 5.04 3.83
CA CYS A 19 9.69 6.46 3.51
C CYS A 19 8.80 7.21 4.52
N GLY A 20 8.84 6.82 5.80
CA GLY A 20 8.00 7.39 6.87
C GLY A 20 6.74 6.59 7.19
N PHE A 21 6.36 5.61 6.36
CA PHE A 21 5.29 4.68 6.70
C PHE A 21 5.66 3.83 7.93
N GLN A 22 4.68 3.62 8.81
CA GLN A 22 4.85 2.88 10.06
C GLN A 22 3.83 1.76 10.16
N ASN A 23 4.28 0.57 10.53
CA ASN A 23 3.36 -0.52 10.88
C ASN A 23 2.63 -0.17 12.17
N LEU A 24 1.31 -0.29 12.15
CA LEU A 24 0.49 -0.20 13.35
C LEU A 24 0.45 -1.55 14.04
N LYS A 25 0.29 -1.54 15.37
CA LYS A 25 0.20 -2.77 16.16
C LYS A 25 -1.11 -3.52 15.84
N THR A 26 -1.02 -4.49 14.92
CA THR A 26 -2.12 -5.37 14.50
C THR A 26 -1.74 -6.84 14.62
N ASP A 27 -2.38 -7.73 13.86
CA ASP A 27 -2.13 -9.16 13.91
C ASP A 27 -0.74 -9.55 13.42
N PHE A 28 -0.27 -8.82 12.42
CA PHE A 28 1.04 -8.93 11.79
C PHE A 28 1.36 -7.61 11.07
N ASP A 29 2.59 -7.50 10.57
CA ASP A 29 3.13 -6.31 9.93
C ASP A 29 3.24 -6.50 8.41
N TRP A 30 3.15 -5.39 7.68
CA TRP A 30 3.62 -5.33 6.29
C TRP A 30 5.14 -5.46 6.26
N LYS A 31 5.65 -6.34 5.40
CA LYS A 31 7.09 -6.59 5.25
C LYS A 31 7.59 -6.05 3.92
N ARG A 32 8.66 -5.26 3.94
CA ARG A 32 9.41 -4.90 2.74
C ARG A 32 10.17 -6.13 2.25
N THR A 33 9.94 -6.52 0.99
CA THR A 33 10.59 -7.68 0.38
C THR A 33 10.93 -7.39 -1.08
N SER A 34 11.82 -8.20 -1.63
CA SER A 34 12.05 -8.33 -3.07
C SER A 34 11.59 -9.74 -3.51
N TYR A 35 11.87 -10.10 -4.76
CA TYR A 35 11.62 -11.46 -5.26
C TYR A 35 12.24 -12.51 -4.33
N ASN A 36 11.42 -13.50 -3.97
CA ASN A 36 11.84 -14.70 -3.25
C ASN A 36 11.16 -15.92 -3.89
N VAL A 37 11.95 -16.93 -4.25
CA VAL A 37 11.48 -18.17 -4.88
C VAL A 37 10.49 -18.95 -3.99
N GLU A 38 10.55 -18.78 -2.68
CA GLU A 38 9.65 -19.42 -1.72
C GLU A 38 8.28 -18.72 -1.66
N LEU A 39 8.18 -17.48 -2.13
CA LEU A 39 6.95 -16.68 -2.15
C LEU A 39 6.27 -16.78 -3.52
N PHE A 40 5.82 -17.97 -3.89
CA PHE A 40 5.21 -18.23 -5.22
C PHE A 40 3.97 -17.38 -5.53
N SER A 41 3.28 -16.87 -4.50
CA SER A 41 2.13 -15.98 -4.66
C SER A 41 2.48 -14.49 -4.73
N ALA A 42 3.74 -14.13 -4.45
CA ALA A 42 4.23 -12.76 -4.55
C ALA A 42 4.62 -12.42 -6.00
N PRO A 43 4.59 -11.13 -6.38
CA PRO A 43 5.04 -10.70 -7.70
C PRO A 43 6.53 -11.02 -7.89
N GLN A 44 6.89 -11.48 -9.10
CA GLN A 44 8.29 -11.80 -9.40
C GLN A 44 9.17 -10.55 -9.58
N PHE A 45 8.56 -9.43 -9.94
CA PHE A 45 9.25 -8.19 -10.26
C PHE A 45 8.55 -7.06 -9.51
N ASP A 46 9.34 -6.21 -8.88
CA ASP A 46 8.86 -4.94 -8.35
C ASP A 46 8.34 -4.06 -9.50
N HIS A 47 7.25 -3.35 -9.26
CA HIS A 47 6.63 -2.48 -10.25
C HIS A 47 7.52 -1.28 -10.61
N THR A 48 8.17 -0.66 -9.62
CA THR A 48 8.92 0.59 -9.81
C THR A 48 10.13 0.38 -10.71
N THR A 49 10.91 -0.67 -10.43
CA THR A 49 12.15 -0.96 -11.12
C THR A 49 11.99 -1.97 -12.26
N ASN A 50 10.84 -2.63 -12.34
CA ASN A 50 10.59 -3.77 -13.22
C ASN A 50 11.68 -4.85 -13.10
N SER A 51 12.14 -5.10 -11.86
CA SER A 51 13.28 -5.97 -11.58
C SER A 51 13.01 -6.90 -10.39
N ARG A 52 13.71 -8.04 -10.34
CA ARG A 52 13.69 -8.95 -9.18
C ARG A 52 14.36 -8.36 -7.94
N GLY A 53 15.22 -7.36 -8.13
CA GLY A 53 15.98 -6.71 -7.06
C GLY A 53 15.29 -5.51 -6.44
N GLY A 54 14.22 -5.00 -7.05
CA GLY A 54 13.40 -3.93 -6.47
C GLY A 54 12.56 -4.43 -5.30
N PHE A 55 12.05 -3.48 -4.53
CA PHE A 55 11.40 -3.73 -3.26
C PHE A 55 9.95 -3.27 -3.28
N TYR A 56 9.09 -4.07 -2.66
CA TYR A 56 7.68 -3.76 -2.46
C TYR A 56 7.23 -4.22 -1.07
N LEU A 57 6.04 -3.78 -0.66
CA LEU A 57 5.40 -4.28 0.55
C LEU A 57 4.64 -5.57 0.26
N TRP A 58 4.91 -6.57 1.10
CA TRP A 58 4.28 -7.87 1.06
C TRP A 58 3.57 -8.15 2.37
N MET A 59 2.36 -8.70 2.25
CA MET A 59 1.61 -9.21 3.38
C MET A 59 2.00 -10.67 3.60
N ASP A 60 2.93 -10.91 4.54
CA ASP A 60 3.32 -12.26 4.90
C ASP A 60 2.23 -12.93 5.76
N ARG A 61 1.37 -13.68 5.08
CA ARG A 61 0.24 -14.36 5.68
C ARG A 61 0.67 -15.61 6.46
N GLY A 62 1.84 -16.20 6.25
CA GLY A 62 2.19 -17.51 6.86
C GLY A 62 1.04 -18.53 6.76
N GLN A 63 0.73 -19.24 7.86
CA GLN A 63 -0.44 -20.14 7.98
C GLN A 63 -1.72 -19.43 8.47
N THR A 64 -1.83 -18.10 8.37
CA THR A 64 -2.91 -17.39 9.07
C THR A 64 -4.32 -17.60 8.50
N THR A 65 -5.25 -17.57 9.46
CA THR A 65 -6.70 -17.73 9.37
C THR A 65 -7.40 -16.49 8.79
N LYS A 66 -8.63 -16.70 8.30
CA LYS A 66 -9.52 -15.59 7.89
C LYS A 66 -9.73 -14.61 9.05
N GLY A 67 -9.80 -13.31 8.73
CA GLY A 67 -10.15 -12.25 9.68
C GLY A 67 -8.99 -11.52 10.38
N ARG A 68 -7.74 -11.91 10.12
CA ARG A 68 -6.55 -11.20 10.62
C ARG A 68 -6.14 -10.06 9.67
N LYS A 69 -5.49 -9.02 10.20
CA LYS A 69 -5.11 -7.83 9.41
C LYS A 69 -3.71 -7.29 9.74
N ALA A 70 -3.05 -6.76 8.71
CA ALA A 70 -1.93 -5.83 8.85
C ALA A 70 -2.39 -4.41 8.53
N ARG A 71 -1.82 -3.42 9.23
CA ARG A 71 -2.04 -2.00 8.94
C ARG A 71 -0.70 -1.27 8.88
N ILE A 72 -0.55 -0.45 7.85
CA ILE A 72 0.54 0.49 7.71
C ILE A 72 -0.05 1.89 7.52
N GLU A 73 0.53 2.88 8.17
CA GLU A 73 0.05 4.26 8.19
C GLU A 73 1.17 5.18 7.69
N SER A 74 0.81 6.17 6.87
CA SER A 74 1.73 7.21 6.42
C SER A 74 1.98 8.22 7.54
N GLU A 75 2.96 9.10 7.34
CA GLU A 75 3.05 10.30 8.16
C GLU A 75 1.81 11.19 8.03
N LEU A 76 1.61 12.09 9.01
CA LEU A 76 0.52 13.06 8.96
C LEU A 76 0.74 14.03 7.80
N MET A 77 -0.24 14.11 6.91
CA MET A 77 -0.22 15.04 5.77
C MET A 77 -1.27 16.12 5.96
N LEU A 78 -0.91 17.37 5.63
CA LEU A 78 -1.89 18.45 5.51
C LEU A 78 -2.67 18.23 4.21
N VAL A 79 -3.91 17.76 4.34
CA VAL A 79 -4.75 17.39 3.20
C VAL A 79 -5.65 18.56 2.82
N ASP A 80 -5.42 19.15 1.63
CA ASP A 80 -6.53 19.73 0.86
C ASP A 80 -7.12 18.63 -0.06
N ILE A 81 -7.67 18.98 -1.23
CA ILE A 81 -7.95 17.99 -2.27
C ILE A 81 -6.60 17.46 -2.79
N ARG A 82 -6.41 16.14 -2.71
CA ARG A 82 -5.21 15.43 -3.20
C ARG A 82 -5.62 14.14 -3.92
N CYS A 83 -4.74 13.61 -4.76
CA CYS A 83 -4.88 12.28 -5.32
C CYS A 83 -3.82 11.38 -4.71
N ILE A 84 -4.23 10.23 -4.19
CA ILE A 84 -3.32 9.15 -3.83
C ILE A 84 -3.30 8.15 -4.98
N SER A 85 -2.11 7.69 -5.34
CA SER A 85 -1.90 6.66 -6.34
C SER A 85 -0.97 5.59 -5.79
N PHE A 86 -1.33 4.32 -5.98
CA PHE A 86 -0.48 3.20 -5.59
C PHE A 86 -0.68 2.02 -6.54
N TRP A 87 0.34 1.18 -6.61
CA TRP A 87 0.30 -0.08 -7.33
C TRP A 87 0.04 -1.21 -6.33
N TYR A 88 -0.84 -2.13 -6.68
CA TYR A 88 -1.11 -3.33 -5.89
C TYR A 88 -1.10 -4.57 -6.76
N TYR A 89 -0.78 -5.71 -6.13
CA TYR A 89 -0.76 -7.02 -6.76
C TYR A 89 -1.54 -8.00 -5.87
N MET A 90 -2.65 -8.52 -6.39
CA MET A 90 -3.48 -9.51 -5.71
C MET A 90 -3.78 -10.65 -6.69
N ASN A 91 -3.13 -11.79 -6.47
CA ASN A 91 -3.26 -12.96 -7.34
C ASN A 91 -4.37 -13.91 -6.86
N ASN A 92 -4.67 -14.89 -7.72
CA ASN A 92 -5.77 -15.85 -7.56
C ASN A 92 -5.61 -16.89 -6.46
N THR A 93 -4.55 -16.82 -5.65
CA THR A 93 -4.28 -17.83 -4.63
C THR A 93 -4.74 -17.40 -3.24
N VAL A 94 -5.20 -16.15 -3.07
CA VAL A 94 -5.43 -15.57 -1.75
C VAL A 94 -6.81 -14.89 -1.67
N ASP A 95 -7.67 -15.41 -0.78
CA ASP A 95 -8.86 -14.71 -0.28
C ASP A 95 -8.40 -13.62 0.69
N ALA A 96 -8.18 -12.41 0.16
CA ALA A 96 -7.71 -11.24 0.89
C ALA A 96 -8.41 -9.97 0.38
N GLN A 97 -8.44 -8.95 1.23
CA GLN A 97 -9.00 -7.65 0.91
C GLN A 97 -7.97 -6.56 1.22
N LEU A 98 -7.76 -5.65 0.28
CA LEU A 98 -6.96 -4.45 0.46
C LEU A 98 -7.88 -3.25 0.66
N ASN A 99 -7.74 -2.56 1.79
CA ASN A 99 -8.55 -1.41 2.16
C ASN A 99 -7.67 -0.18 2.36
N VAL A 100 -8.15 0.97 1.91
CA VAL A 100 -7.51 2.27 2.11
C VAL A 100 -8.44 3.15 2.94
N TYR A 101 -7.87 3.72 4.00
CA TYR A 101 -8.59 4.56 4.95
C TYR A 101 -7.94 5.95 5.03
N ILE A 102 -8.75 6.94 5.38
CA ILE A 102 -8.26 8.23 5.89
C ILE A 102 -8.45 8.22 7.40
N ARG A 103 -7.41 8.58 8.14
CA ARG A 103 -7.48 8.79 9.59
C ARG A 103 -7.62 10.28 9.89
N ASP A 104 -8.64 10.67 10.65
CA ASP A 104 -8.72 12.02 11.21
C ASP A 104 -7.92 12.06 12.53
N PRO A 105 -6.82 12.84 12.62
CA PRO A 105 -6.00 12.91 13.82
C PRO A 105 -6.71 13.57 15.00
N ARG A 106 -7.80 14.32 14.79
CA ARG A 106 -8.54 14.99 15.87
C ARG A 106 -9.49 14.04 16.59
N SER A 107 -10.17 13.19 15.84
CA SER A 107 -11.15 12.24 16.35
C SER A 107 -10.62 10.82 16.51
N ASP A 108 -9.43 10.53 15.96
CA ASP A 108 -8.84 9.19 15.85
C ASP A 108 -9.74 8.19 15.10
N THR A 109 -10.56 8.69 14.18
CA THR A 109 -11.47 7.86 13.37
C THR A 109 -10.87 7.50 12.02
N TYR A 110 -11.18 6.31 11.53
CA TYR A 110 -10.76 5.82 10.21
C TYR A 110 -11.97 5.72 9.28
N SER A 111 -11.97 6.48 8.20
CA SER A 111 -12.99 6.44 7.14
C SER A 111 -12.49 5.61 5.96
N LEU A 112 -13.23 4.56 5.58
CA LEU A 112 -12.92 3.75 4.40
C LEU A 112 -13.17 4.58 3.13
N ILE A 113 -12.15 4.72 2.29
CA ILE A 113 -12.26 5.45 1.01
C ILE A 113 -12.15 4.55 -0.22
N TRP A 114 -11.56 3.36 -0.06
CA TRP A 114 -11.52 2.37 -1.11
C TRP A 114 -11.27 0.97 -0.55
N SER A 115 -11.82 -0.03 -1.24
CA SER A 115 -11.68 -1.44 -0.92
C SER A 115 -11.56 -2.25 -2.21
N ASN A 116 -10.75 -3.29 -2.18
CA ASN A 116 -10.68 -4.29 -3.24
C ASN A 116 -10.44 -5.68 -2.65
N ASP A 117 -11.33 -6.60 -2.97
CA ASP A 117 -11.21 -8.04 -2.75
C ASP A 117 -11.05 -8.81 -4.07
N GLN A 118 -11.04 -8.10 -5.20
CA GLN A 118 -10.94 -8.71 -6.51
C GLN A 118 -9.50 -9.12 -6.83
N ILE A 119 -9.41 -10.29 -7.44
CA ILE A 119 -8.19 -10.86 -7.96
C ILE A 119 -8.00 -10.36 -9.40
N HIS A 120 -6.80 -9.85 -9.71
CA HIS A 120 -6.46 -9.37 -11.05
C HIS A 120 -5.24 -10.12 -11.57
N GLY A 121 -5.45 -11.28 -12.19
CA GLY A 121 -4.40 -12.06 -12.87
C GLY A 121 -3.08 -12.14 -12.10
N SER A 122 -1.96 -12.11 -12.83
CA SER A 122 -0.61 -12.03 -12.26
C SER A 122 0.10 -10.78 -12.76
N PHE A 123 -0.49 -9.60 -12.51
CA PHE A 123 0.06 -8.32 -12.89
C PHE A 123 -0.23 -7.22 -11.86
N TRP A 124 0.59 -6.18 -11.86
CA TRP A 124 0.39 -4.99 -11.03
C TRP A 124 -0.76 -4.14 -11.56
N VAL A 125 -1.59 -3.62 -10.66
CA VAL A 125 -2.73 -2.76 -10.98
C VAL A 125 -2.53 -1.38 -10.37
N LEU A 126 -2.65 -0.34 -11.18
CA LEU A 126 -2.64 1.05 -10.72
C LEU A 126 -4.00 1.38 -10.12
N LYS A 127 -3.99 1.95 -8.90
CA LYS A 127 -5.15 2.57 -8.31
C LYS A 127 -4.90 4.04 -8.01
N GLU A 128 -5.83 4.88 -8.45
CA GLU A 128 -5.89 6.30 -8.11
C GLU A 128 -7.17 6.60 -7.32
N ILE A 129 -7.06 7.40 -6.27
CA ILE A 129 -8.19 7.81 -5.42
C ILE A 129 -8.04 9.30 -5.10
N THR A 130 -9.10 10.07 -5.35
CA THR A 130 -9.17 11.46 -4.88
C THR A 130 -9.55 11.50 -3.41
N VAL A 131 -8.67 12.04 -2.60
CA VAL A 131 -8.88 12.34 -1.18
C VAL A 131 -9.43 13.76 -1.04
N ARG A 132 -10.52 13.89 -0.32
CA ARG A 132 -11.13 15.18 0.02
C ARG A 132 -11.04 15.39 1.54
N PRO A 133 -10.87 16.63 2.01
CA PRO A 133 -10.98 16.93 3.43
C PRO A 133 -12.30 16.43 3.99
N ILE A 134 -12.26 15.81 5.16
CA ILE A 134 -13.46 15.49 5.94
C ILE A 134 -13.87 16.81 6.60
N CYS A 135 -14.98 17.39 6.17
CA CYS A 135 -15.55 18.63 6.74
C CYS A 135 -16.16 18.38 8.12
#